data_AF-A0A962D0Y3-F1
#
_entry.id   AF-A0A962D0Y3-F1
#
_cell.length_a   1.000
_cell.length_b   1.000
_cell.length_c   1.000
_cell.angle_alpha   90.00
_cell.angle_beta   90.00
_cell.angle_gamma   90.00
#
_symmetry.space_group_name_H-M   'P 1'
#
loop_
_entity.id
_entity.type
_entity.pdbx_description
1 polymer ?
#
loop_
_entity_poly.entity_id
_entity_poly.type
_entity_poly.pdbx_seq_one_letter_code
_entity_poly.pdbx_strand_id
1 'polypeptide(L)'
;ENSGLDIPVRILLQAADYLKEGGLLFLEVGYSDELLNDTFPEIDFEWIEFLNGGEGVCVFSREKLLEYQPVFSKFIEQQNVL
;
A
#
# COMPACT_ATOMS: atom_id res chain seq x y z
N GLU A 1 -16.12 12.06 3.01
CA GLU A 1 -15.59 10.96 3.84
C GLU A 1 -14.30 10.51 3.17
N ASN A 2 -13.18 10.48 3.90
CA ASN A 2 -11.90 9.98 3.36
C ASN A 2 -12.09 8.50 3.01
N SER A 3 -11.58 8.07 1.86
CA SER A 3 -11.76 6.73 1.30
C SER A 3 -11.26 5.56 2.17
N GLY A 4 -10.87 5.78 3.43
CA GLY A 4 -10.18 4.79 4.26
C GLY A 4 -8.72 4.56 3.87
N LEU A 5 -8.27 5.05 2.71
CA LEU A 5 -6.94 4.80 2.16
C LEU A 5 -5.85 5.79 2.59
N ASP A 6 -6.20 6.92 3.22
CA ASP A 6 -5.21 7.96 3.57
C ASP A 6 -4.08 7.40 4.46
N ILE A 7 -4.40 6.58 5.46
CA ILE A 7 -3.39 5.98 6.33
C ILE A 7 -2.59 4.87 5.60
N PRO A 8 -3.22 3.84 4.98
CA PRO A 8 -2.49 2.83 4.22
C PRO A 8 -1.54 3.42 3.17
N VAL A 9 -1.99 4.41 2.40
CA VAL A 9 -1.17 5.02 1.34
C VAL A 9 -0.03 5.85 1.92
N ARG A 10 -0.21 6.55 3.04
CA ARG A 10 0.91 7.21 3.75
C ARG A 10 1.95 6.22 4.25
N ILE A 11 1.52 5.06 4.74
CA ILE A 11 2.45 3.99 5.14
C ILE A 11 3.23 3.50 3.92
N LEU A 12 2.56 3.19 2.81
CA LEU A 12 3.21 2.75 1.56
C LEU A 12 4.19 3.79 1.00
N LEU A 13 3.84 5.08 1.06
CA LEU A 13 4.69 6.18 0.63
C LEU A 13 6.01 6.26 1.41
N GLN A 14 5.96 6.01 2.73
CA GLN A 14 7.07 6.28 3.65
C GLN A 14 7.87 5.04 4.03
N ALA A 15 7.31 3.83 3.91
CA ALA A 15 7.91 2.62 4.45
C ALA A 15 9.32 2.32 3.90
N ALA A 16 9.61 2.69 2.65
CA ALA A 16 10.92 2.48 2.04
C ALA A 16 12.07 3.17 2.81
N ASP A 17 11.80 4.28 3.49
CA ASP A 17 12.78 5.05 4.27
C ASP A 17 13.19 4.33 5.57
N TYR A 18 12.37 3.37 6.02
CA TYR A 18 12.57 2.62 7.26
C TYR A 18 13.06 1.19 7.02
N LEU A 19 13.07 0.74 5.76
CA LEU A 19 13.53 -0.59 5.37
C LEU A 19 15.00 -0.57 4.92
N LYS A 20 15.71 -1.65 5.22
CA LYS A 20 17.02 -1.95 4.60
C LYS A 20 16.82 -2.51 3.19
N GLU A 21 17.87 -2.50 2.38
CA GLU A 21 17.90 -3.20 1.10
C GLU A 21 17.43 -4.66 1.25
N GLY A 22 16.52 -5.09 0.38
CA GLY A 22 15.86 -6.40 0.46
C GLY A 22 14.86 -6.58 1.62
N GLY A 23 14.55 -5.52 2.38
CA GLY A 23 13.54 -5.55 3.43
C GLY A 23 12.11 -5.63 2.88
N LEU A 24 11.21 -6.21 3.67
CA LEU A 24 9.79 -6.38 3.32
C LEU A 24 8.88 -5.63 4.30
N LEU A 25 7.85 -5.00 3.77
CA LEU A 25 6.69 -4.52 4.51
C LEU A 25 5.54 -5.52 4.35
N PHE A 26 4.94 -5.92 5.45
CA PHE A 26 3.64 -6.60 5.47
C PHE A 26 2.61 -5.61 6.00
N LEU A 27 1.56 -5.33 5.23
CA LEU A 27 0.56 -4.32 5.55
C LEU A 27 -0.84 -4.95 5.53
N GLU A 28 -1.48 -4.96 6.69
CA GLU A 28 -2.89 -5.32 6.87
C GLU A 28 -3.77 -4.09 6.62
N VAL A 29 -4.78 -4.24 5.76
CA VAL A 29 -5.75 -3.19 5.42
C VAL A 29 -7.21 -3.63 5.61
N GLY A 30 -7.46 -4.87 6.06
CA GLY A 30 -8.80 -5.43 6.19
C GLY A 30 -9.61 -5.31 4.91
N TYR A 31 -10.86 -4.84 5.02
CA TYR A 31 -11.81 -4.68 3.91
C TYR A 31 -11.47 -3.60 2.86
N SER A 32 -10.26 -3.03 2.90
CA SER A 32 -9.83 -1.99 1.94
C SER A 32 -8.95 -2.54 0.81
N ASP A 33 -8.84 -3.86 0.69
CA ASP A 33 -8.05 -4.54 -0.33
C ASP A 33 -8.60 -4.32 -1.75
N GLU A 34 -9.89 -4.56 -1.98
CA GLU A 34 -10.55 -4.27 -3.26
C GLU A 34 -10.39 -2.78 -3.62
N LEU A 35 -10.57 -1.89 -2.63
CA LEU A 35 -10.44 -0.46 -2.84
C LEU A 35 -9.02 -0.03 -3.20
N LEU A 36 -7.99 -0.67 -2.63
CA LEU A 36 -6.60 -0.44 -3.03
C LEU A 36 -6.33 -0.92 -4.46
N ASN A 37 -6.80 -2.11 -4.82
CA ASN A 37 -6.66 -2.66 -6.17
C ASN A 37 -7.34 -1.76 -7.22
N ASP A 38 -8.55 -1.28 -6.92
CA ASP A 38 -9.31 -0.38 -7.80
C ASP A 38 -8.67 1.02 -7.91
N THR A 39 -8.08 1.51 -6.82
CA THR A 39 -7.44 2.84 -6.80
C THR A 39 -6.10 2.85 -7.53
N PHE A 40 -5.37 1.74 -7.48
CA PHE A 40 -4.03 1.62 -8.06
C PHE A 40 -3.93 0.40 -9.00
N PRO A 41 -4.68 0.37 -10.12
CA PRO A 41 -4.72 -0.77 -11.03
C PRO A 41 -3.38 -1.03 -11.73
N GLU A 42 -2.44 -0.08 -11.71
CA GLU A 42 -1.08 -0.25 -12.22
C GLU A 42 -0.13 -0.98 -11.25
N ILE A 43 -0.54 -1.17 -10.00
CA ILE A 43 0.26 -1.85 -8.97
C ILE A 43 -0.23 -3.29 -8.84
N ASP A 44 0.67 -4.24 -9.10
CA ASP A 44 0.41 -5.65 -8.84
C ASP A 44 0.59 -5.94 -7.34
N PHE A 45 -0.48 -5.82 -6.55
CA PHE A 45 -0.44 -6.10 -5.12
C PHE A 45 -0.28 -7.61 -4.87
N GLU A 46 0.73 -7.97 -4.09
CA GLU A 46 0.92 -9.35 -3.65
C GLU A 46 0.14 -9.56 -2.35
N TRP A 47 -1.07 -10.09 -2.47
CA TRP A 47 -1.95 -10.44 -1.35
C TRP A 47 -1.58 -11.80 -0.76
N ILE A 48 -1.41 -11.87 0.56
CA ILE A 48 -0.99 -13.08 1.27
C ILE A 48 -2.21 -13.97 1.55
N GLU A 49 -2.14 -15.22 1.09
CA GLU A 49 -3.13 -16.26 1.41
C GLU A 49 -2.77 -16.97 2.73
N PHE A 50 -3.73 -17.02 3.67
CA PHE A 50 -3.55 -17.69 4.96
C PHE A 50 -4.24 -19.06 5.01
N LEU A 51 -3.53 -20.07 5.53
CA LEU A 51 -4.06 -21.44 5.64
C LEU A 51 -5.23 -21.59 6.63
N ASN A 52 -5.36 -20.69 7.61
CA ASN A 52 -6.37 -20.76 8.68
C ASN A 52 -7.35 -19.58 8.65
N GLY A 53 -7.58 -18.99 7.48
CA GLY A 53 -8.39 -17.79 7.30
C GLY A 53 -7.65 -16.50 7.67
N GLY A 54 -8.26 -15.36 7.30
CA GLY A 54 -7.64 -14.04 7.27
C GLY A 54 -7.41 -13.57 5.83
N GLU A 55 -7.62 -12.29 5.58
CA GLU A 55 -7.51 -11.63 4.28
C GLU A 55 -7.06 -10.18 4.50
N GLY A 56 -6.70 -9.46 3.44
CA GLY A 56 -6.35 -8.03 3.54
C GLY A 56 -4.90 -7.73 3.94
N VAL A 57 -3.98 -8.71 3.92
CA VAL A 57 -2.54 -8.47 4.07
C VAL A 57 -1.86 -8.49 2.72
N CYS A 58 -1.20 -7.38 2.35
CA CYS A 58 -0.29 -7.34 1.21
C CYS A 58 1.17 -7.26 1.65
N VAL A 59 2.08 -7.69 0.77
CA VAL A 59 3.53 -7.58 0.96
C VAL A 59 4.16 -6.69 -0.11
N PHE A 60 5.13 -5.89 0.32
CA PHE A 60 5.97 -5.10 -0.57
C PHE A 60 7.44 -5.22 -0.20
N SER A 61 8.31 -5.35 -1.20
CA SER A 61 9.73 -5.10 -0.99
C SER A 61 10.02 -3.60 -0.92
N ARG A 62 11.13 -3.25 -0.29
CA ARG A 62 11.65 -1.87 -0.30
C ARG A 62 11.80 -1.34 -1.72
N GLU A 63 12.27 -2.16 -2.65
CA GLU A 63 12.51 -1.78 -4.04
C GLU A 63 11.19 -1.47 -4.76
N LYS A 64 10.14 -2.27 -4.52
CA LYS A 64 8.80 -2.04 -5.07
C LYS A 64 8.14 -0.79 -4.46
N LEU A 65 8.36 -0.53 -3.17
CA LEU A 65 7.92 0.72 -2.52
C LEU A 65 8.58 1.95 -3.14
N LEU A 66 9.88 1.88 -3.46
CA LEU A 66 10.59 2.96 -4.15
C LEU A 66 10.08 3.15 -5.59
N GLU A 67 9.83 2.05 -6.30
CA GLU A 67 9.30 2.07 -7.67
C GLU A 67 7.96 2.82 -7.73
N TYR A 68 7.04 2.54 -6.80
CA TYR A 68 5.70 3.13 -6.79
C TYR A 68 5.56 4.37 -5.89
N GLN A 69 6.64 4.82 -5.24
CA GLN A 69 6.63 6.02 -4.38
C GLN A 69 6.00 7.25 -5.07
N PRO A 70 6.29 7.54 -6.36
CA PRO A 70 5.67 8.68 -7.06
C PRO A 70 4.14 8.57 -7.19
N VAL A 71 3.62 7.34 -7.34
CA VAL A 71 2.17 7.08 -7.45
C VAL A 71 1.50 7.40 -6.11
N PHE A 72 2.05 6.92 -5.00
CA PHE A 72 1.53 7.19 -3.66
C PHE A 72 1.60 8.68 -3.29
N SER A 73 2.68 9.37 -3.65
CA SER A 73 2.83 10.81 -3.39
C SER A 73 1.72 11.61 -4.08
N LYS A 74 1.50 11.32 -5.37
CA LYS A 74 0.46 11.97 -6.17
C LYS A 74 -0.93 11.76 -5.58
N PHE A 75 -1.24 10.55 -5.11
CA PHE A 75 -2.52 10.27 -4.45
C PHE A 75 -2.72 11.16 -3.21
N ILE A 76 -1.72 11.24 -2.32
CA ILE A 76 -1.79 12.06 -1.11
C ILE A 76 -1.91 13.56 -1.43
N GLU A 77 -1.18 14.03 -2.43
CA GLU A 77 -1.27 15.43 -2.89
C GLU A 77 -2.69 15.77 -3.37
N GLN A 78 -3.32 14.88 -4.15
CA GLN A 78 -4.69 15.09 -4.64
C GLN A 78 -5.74 15.12 -3.53
N GLN A 79 -5.52 14.39 -2.43
CA GLN A 79 -6.40 14.42 -1.25
C GLN A 79 -6.27 15.73 -0.45
N ASN A 80 -5.11 16.38 -0.47
CA ASN A 80 -4.87 17.64 0.26
C ASN A 80 -5.35 18.90 -0.49
N VAL A 81 -5.83 18.76 -1.73
CA VAL A 81 -6.31 19.86 -2.58
C VAL A 81 -7.85 20.01 -2.52
N LEU A 82 -8.54 19.15 -1.76
CA LEU A 82 -9.99 19.18 -1.53
C LEU A 82 -10.36 19.82 -0.19
#